data_AF-A0A5A7P2X1-F1
#
_entry.id   AF-A0A5A7P2X1-F1
#
_cell.length_a   1.000
_cell.length_b   1.000
_cell.length_c   1.000
_cell.angle_alpha   90.00
_cell.angle_beta   90.00
_cell.angle_gamma   90.00
#
_symmetry.space_group_name_H-M   'P 1'
#
loop_
_entity.id
_entity.type
_entity.pdbx_description
1 polymer ?
#
loop_
_entity_poly.entity_id
_entity_poly.type
_entity_poly.pdbx_seq_one_letter_code
_entity_poly.pdbx_strand_id
1 'polypeptide(L)'
;MSPPLVASLISSSPAVTSPAPPPIPPHCPSHHYPAKLDTISRRDAAILLSSAVVTPFLQPPRASALSIGISGPKEWLKEQKKKSAGFLLAPVNASRNILQSAYLLLNKSELGENDMEELRKLLVSAARDCVPQDRNSFVEFQANTGVEVCTFRLIVKNASSLLADRDPIKSEAESKLNDLIRSFSSLNGMARENGTQLASNRKKIGEAIKDTVSSLNDFEQGIKDCLQV
;
A
#
# COMPACT_ATOMS: atom_id res chain seq x y z
N MET A 1 -60.97 -17.51 -38.40
CA MET A 1 -60.73 -16.27 -37.62
C MET A 1 -61.32 -16.47 -36.23
N SER A 2 -60.64 -15.94 -35.21
CA SER A 2 -60.85 -16.07 -33.74
C SER A 2 -60.12 -17.23 -33.05
N PRO A 3 -59.11 -16.94 -32.18
CA PRO A 3 -58.50 -17.90 -31.28
C PRO A 3 -59.21 -17.96 -29.92
N PRO A 4 -58.95 -18.99 -29.09
CA PRO A 4 -59.45 -19.04 -27.71
C PRO A 4 -58.56 -18.24 -26.75
N LEU A 5 -59.21 -17.68 -25.72
CA LEU A 5 -58.63 -16.96 -24.60
C LEU A 5 -57.73 -17.86 -23.73
N VAL A 6 -56.49 -17.43 -23.50
CA VAL A 6 -55.62 -17.94 -22.43
C VAL A 6 -55.74 -16.97 -21.26
N ALA A 7 -56.21 -17.47 -20.11
CA ALA A 7 -56.30 -16.72 -18.87
C ALA A 7 -54.89 -16.48 -18.30
N SER A 8 -54.54 -15.19 -18.13
CA SER A 8 -53.33 -14.76 -17.43
C SER A 8 -53.61 -14.70 -15.93
N LEU A 9 -53.02 -15.62 -15.15
CA LEU A 9 -52.95 -15.48 -13.69
C LEU A 9 -51.77 -14.55 -13.36
N ILE A 10 -52.09 -13.35 -12.90
CA ILE A 10 -51.13 -12.41 -12.30
C ILE A 10 -50.89 -12.89 -10.88
N SER A 11 -49.68 -13.40 -10.59
CA SER A 11 -49.22 -13.66 -9.22
C SER A 11 -48.27 -12.56 -8.80
N SER A 12 -48.75 -11.75 -7.85
CA SER A 12 -48.09 -10.58 -7.27
C SER A 12 -46.86 -10.99 -6.45
N SER A 13 -45.69 -10.41 -6.77
CA SER A 13 -44.51 -10.48 -5.88
C SER A 13 -44.64 -9.45 -4.75
N PRO A 14 -44.28 -9.78 -3.49
CA PRO A 14 -44.26 -8.81 -2.41
C PRO A 14 -43.05 -7.86 -2.56
N ALA A 15 -43.31 -6.58 -2.33
CA ALA A 15 -42.28 -5.55 -2.24
C ALA A 15 -41.36 -5.81 -1.05
N VAL A 16 -40.06 -5.93 -1.31
CA VAL A 16 -39.02 -5.99 -0.27
C VAL A 16 -38.71 -4.56 0.16
N THR A 17 -39.10 -4.23 1.38
CA THR A 17 -38.82 -2.98 2.08
C THR A 17 -37.31 -2.86 2.34
N SER A 18 -36.69 -1.78 1.86
CA SER A 18 -35.29 -1.46 2.18
C SER A 18 -35.13 -1.06 3.66
N PRO A 19 -34.04 -1.44 4.35
CA PRO A 19 -33.78 -0.98 5.72
C PRO A 19 -33.35 0.49 5.74
N ALA A 20 -33.84 1.24 6.72
CA ALA A 20 -33.47 2.64 6.98
C ALA A 20 -31.98 2.78 7.40
N PRO A 21 -31.33 3.93 7.12
CA PRO A 21 -29.97 4.19 7.56
C PRO A 21 -29.86 4.38 9.09
N PRO A 22 -28.71 4.05 9.70
CA PRO A 22 -28.51 4.15 11.13
C PRO A 22 -28.48 5.62 11.62
N PRO A 23 -28.87 5.87 12.89
CA PRO A 23 -28.91 7.22 13.45
C PRO A 23 -27.51 7.80 13.69
N ILE A 24 -27.41 9.12 13.46
CA ILE A 24 -26.22 9.96 13.65
C ILE A 24 -25.89 10.04 15.16
N PRO A 25 -24.62 9.87 15.59
CA PRO A 25 -24.25 10.01 16.99
C PRO A 25 -24.35 11.48 17.48
N PRO A 26 -24.69 11.71 18.75
CA PRO A 26 -24.90 13.05 19.28
C PRO A 26 -23.60 13.85 19.40
N HIS A 27 -23.73 15.14 19.12
CA HIS A 27 -22.75 16.21 19.29
C HIS A 27 -21.95 16.11 20.60
N CYS A 28 -20.62 16.09 20.49
CA CYS A 28 -19.73 16.41 21.61
C CYS A 28 -19.91 17.88 22.00
N PRO A 29 -20.08 18.22 23.29
CA PRO A 29 -20.10 19.60 23.75
C PRO A 29 -18.70 20.22 23.67
N SER A 30 -18.65 21.43 23.12
CA SER A 30 -17.47 22.30 23.05
C SER A 30 -17.02 22.69 24.46
N HIS A 31 -15.87 22.16 24.90
CA HIS A 31 -15.16 22.73 26.04
C HIS A 31 -14.38 23.96 25.56
N HIS A 32 -15.00 25.12 25.76
CA HIS A 32 -14.31 26.40 25.77
C HIS A 32 -13.30 26.41 26.93
N TYR A 33 -12.02 26.27 26.60
CA TYR A 33 -10.93 26.70 27.48
C TYR A 33 -10.44 28.07 26.99
N PRO A 34 -10.45 29.12 27.82
CA PRO A 34 -9.78 30.36 27.49
C PRO A 34 -8.27 30.13 27.63
N ALA A 35 -7.57 30.05 26.51
CA ALA A 35 -6.12 30.17 26.48
C ALA A 35 -5.76 31.61 26.88
N LYS A 36 -5.32 31.77 28.13
CA LYS A 36 -4.74 33.02 28.63
C LYS A 36 -3.41 33.25 27.91
N LEU A 37 -3.45 34.07 26.87
CA LEU A 37 -2.25 34.63 26.23
C LEU A 37 -1.65 35.65 27.20
N ASP A 38 -0.66 35.24 27.99
CA ASP A 38 0.20 36.17 28.69
C ASP A 38 1.09 36.87 27.64
N THR A 39 0.64 38.05 27.22
CA THR A 39 1.42 39.03 26.48
C THR A 39 2.56 39.52 27.38
N ILE A 40 3.78 39.03 27.16
CA ILE A 40 4.97 39.67 27.71
C ILE A 40 5.35 40.82 26.80
N SER A 41 5.18 42.02 27.35
CA SER A 41 5.46 43.33 26.77
C SER A 41 6.67 43.95 27.47
N ARG A 42 7.44 44.76 26.72
CA ARG A 42 8.53 45.68 27.14
C ARG A 42 9.89 45.01 27.40
N ARG A 43 11.04 45.48 26.87
CA ARG A 43 11.46 46.84 26.50
C ARG A 43 12.46 46.83 25.34
N ASP A 44 12.31 47.79 24.43
CA ASP A 44 13.37 48.30 23.58
C ASP A 44 14.54 48.80 24.44
N ALA A 45 15.76 48.39 24.08
CA ALA A 45 16.99 49.01 24.55
C ALA A 45 17.88 49.25 23.33
N ALA A 46 17.64 50.36 22.65
CA ALA A 46 18.59 50.96 21.74
C ALA A 46 19.45 51.95 22.54
N ILE A 47 20.76 51.69 22.65
CA ILE A 47 21.77 52.73 22.85
C ILE A 47 22.98 52.38 21.98
N LEU A 48 23.33 53.36 21.13
CA LEU A 48 24.45 53.41 20.21
C LEU A 48 25.75 53.87 20.89
N LEU A 49 26.86 53.71 20.14
CA LEU A 49 28.19 54.36 20.20
C LEU A 49 29.30 53.52 20.87
N SER A 50 30.56 53.52 20.44
CA SER A 50 31.29 53.75 19.18
C SER A 50 32.78 53.65 19.58
N SER A 51 33.58 52.76 18.97
CA SER A 51 35.02 52.98 18.75
C SER A 51 35.64 51.83 17.95
N ALA A 52 36.25 52.17 16.82
CA ALA A 52 37.04 51.29 15.98
C ALA A 52 38.40 50.95 16.61
N VAL A 53 38.80 49.69 16.56
CA VAL A 53 40.21 49.28 16.52
C VAL A 53 40.34 48.20 15.46
N VAL A 54 41.11 48.51 14.42
CA VAL A 54 41.52 47.57 13.37
C VAL A 54 42.61 46.66 13.96
N THR A 55 42.33 45.37 14.11
CA THR A 55 43.34 44.33 14.29
C THR A 55 43.16 43.28 13.20
N PRO A 56 44.15 43.06 12.32
CA PRO A 56 44.08 42.02 11.31
C PRO A 56 44.59 40.68 11.90
N PHE A 57 43.91 39.60 11.53
CA PHE A 57 44.31 38.19 11.71
C PHE A 57 44.33 37.59 13.13
N LEU A 58 43.15 37.42 13.71
CA LEU A 58 42.86 36.23 14.52
C LEU A 58 41.56 35.63 13.95
N GLN A 59 41.69 34.58 13.14
CA GLN A 59 40.52 33.79 12.73
C GLN A 59 39.78 33.34 13.99
N PRO A 60 38.46 33.57 14.11
CA PRO A 60 37.67 32.88 15.11
C PRO A 60 37.92 31.38 14.93
N PRO A 61 38.10 30.60 16.00
CA PRO A 61 38.04 29.15 15.89
C PRO A 61 36.76 28.84 15.11
N ARG A 62 36.88 28.07 14.03
CA ARG A 62 35.69 27.54 13.34
C ARG A 62 34.77 27.03 14.43
N ALA A 63 33.52 27.50 14.45
CA ALA A 63 32.52 26.96 15.34
C ALA A 63 32.42 25.47 15.03
N SER A 64 33.08 24.65 15.84
CA SER A 64 32.81 23.23 15.90
C SER A 64 31.38 23.15 16.38
N ALA A 65 30.46 22.97 15.45
CA ALA A 65 29.10 22.60 15.78
C ALA A 65 29.21 21.33 16.62
N LEU A 66 28.95 21.48 17.92
CA LEU A 66 28.82 20.36 18.83
C LEU A 66 27.63 19.57 18.32
N SER A 67 27.89 18.54 17.50
CA SER A 67 26.95 17.47 17.23
C SER A 67 26.84 16.65 18.51
N ILE A 68 26.21 17.24 19.53
CA ILE A 68 25.69 16.49 20.65
C ILE A 68 24.78 15.43 20.03
N GLY A 69 24.97 14.16 20.41
CA GLY A 69 24.57 12.95 19.66
C GLY A 69 23.08 12.70 19.43
N ILE A 70 22.25 13.74 19.32
CA ILE A 70 20.90 13.69 18.79
C ILE A 70 20.98 13.76 17.26
N SER A 71 20.86 12.59 16.67
CA SER A 71 20.52 12.40 15.26
C SER A 71 19.42 13.41 14.87
N GLY A 72 19.64 14.21 13.82
CA GLY A 72 18.66 15.22 13.40
C GLY A 72 17.29 14.58 13.07
N PRO A 73 16.19 15.35 13.03
CA PRO A 73 14.84 14.79 12.88
C PRO A 73 14.68 13.82 11.70
N LYS A 74 15.33 14.11 10.57
CA LYS A 74 15.34 13.25 9.37
C LYS A 74 16.05 11.91 9.62
N GLU A 75 17.21 11.94 10.25
CA GLU A 75 17.98 10.73 10.55
C GLU A 75 17.31 9.90 11.66
N TRP A 76 16.67 10.55 12.64
CA TRP A 76 15.81 9.87 13.60
C TRP A 76 14.64 9.15 12.92
N LEU A 77 13.94 9.80 11.98
CA LEU A 77 12.86 9.18 11.21
C LEU A 77 13.33 8.00 10.35
N LYS A 78 14.53 8.11 9.77
CA LYS A 78 15.15 7.04 9.00
C LYS A 78 15.36 5.78 9.86
N GLU A 79 15.89 5.95 11.07
CA GLU A 79 16.07 4.84 12.01
C GLU A 79 14.75 4.24 12.49
N GLN A 80 13.69 5.04 12.64
CA GLN A 80 12.36 4.50 12.93
C GLN A 80 11.80 3.67 11.78
N LYS A 81 11.96 4.13 10.54
CA LYS A 81 11.51 3.37 9.36
C LYS A 81 12.23 2.03 9.24
N LYS A 82 13.54 1.99 9.46
CA LYS A 82 14.32 0.74 9.52
C LYS A 82 13.78 -0.24 10.56
N LYS A 83 13.53 0.23 11.79
CA LYS A 83 12.95 -0.59 12.86
C LYS A 83 11.57 -1.14 12.52
N SER A 84 10.78 -0.38 11.76
CA SER A 84 9.44 -0.79 11.31
C SER A 84 9.43 -1.66 10.05
N ALA A 85 10.58 -1.93 9.43
CA ALA A 85 10.67 -2.60 8.12
C ALA A 85 9.95 -3.96 8.10
N GLY A 86 10.05 -4.74 9.18
CA GLY A 86 9.36 -6.03 9.28
C GLY A 86 7.83 -5.92 9.19
N PHE A 87 7.25 -4.86 9.76
CA PHE A 87 5.80 -4.61 9.68
C PHE A 87 5.39 -4.15 8.28
N LEU A 88 6.22 -3.32 7.62
CA LEU A 88 5.98 -2.88 6.25
C LEU A 88 6.00 -4.05 5.25
N LEU A 89 6.85 -5.05 5.50
CA LEU A 89 6.99 -6.23 4.63
C LEU A 89 6.02 -7.37 4.95
N ALA A 90 5.21 -7.27 6.00
CA ALA A 90 4.29 -8.34 6.40
C ALA A 90 3.29 -8.74 5.29
N PRO A 91 2.66 -7.80 4.55
CA PRO A 91 1.80 -8.16 3.41
C PRO A 91 2.55 -8.90 2.29
N VAL A 92 3.81 -8.52 2.03
CA VAL A 92 4.66 -9.17 1.01
C VAL A 92 4.94 -10.62 1.40
N ASN A 93 5.30 -10.85 2.66
CA ASN A 93 5.52 -12.19 3.20
C ASN A 93 4.24 -13.04 3.18
N ALA A 94 3.09 -12.44 3.50
CA ALA A 94 1.81 -13.13 3.44
C ALA A 94 1.49 -13.61 2.02
N SER A 95 1.59 -12.74 1.00
CA SER A 95 1.40 -13.11 -0.40
C SER A 95 2.38 -14.20 -0.85
N ARG A 96 3.68 -14.09 -0.48
CA ARG A 96 4.68 -15.12 -0.80
C ARG A 96 4.30 -16.48 -0.21
N ASN A 97 3.92 -16.54 1.05
CA ASN A 97 3.56 -17.78 1.72
C ASN A 97 2.35 -18.45 1.06
N ILE A 98 1.33 -17.67 0.69
CA ILE A 98 0.15 -18.19 -0.03
C ILE A 98 0.56 -18.77 -1.38
N LEU A 99 1.42 -18.08 -2.14
CA LEU A 99 1.93 -18.58 -3.43
C LEU A 99 2.74 -19.86 -3.28
N GLN A 100 3.53 -19.97 -2.20
CA GLN A 100 4.27 -21.21 -1.90
C GLN A 100 3.30 -22.35 -1.57
N SER A 101 2.25 -22.11 -0.79
CA SER A 101 1.19 -23.09 -0.55
C SER A 101 0.49 -23.51 -1.84
N ALA A 102 0.18 -22.57 -2.73
CA ALA A 102 -0.39 -22.85 -4.04
C ALA A 102 0.54 -23.72 -4.89
N TYR A 103 1.85 -23.42 -4.90
CA TYR A 103 2.84 -24.20 -5.63
C TYR A 103 2.99 -25.63 -5.08
N LEU A 104 2.93 -25.81 -3.76
CA LEU A 104 2.95 -27.13 -3.12
C LEU A 104 1.72 -27.95 -3.49
N LEU A 105 0.53 -27.34 -3.42
CA LEU A 105 -0.72 -27.98 -3.83
C LEU A 105 -0.67 -28.39 -5.31
N LEU A 106 -0.14 -27.51 -6.15
CA LEU A 106 0.08 -27.74 -7.58
C LEU A 106 1.10 -28.85 -7.85
N ASN A 107 1.94 -29.28 -6.91
CA ASN A 107 2.94 -30.34 -7.11
C ASN A 107 2.50 -31.71 -6.59
N LYS A 108 1.30 -31.82 -6.02
CA LYS A 108 0.72 -33.10 -5.56
C LYS A 108 0.52 -34.07 -6.74
N SER A 109 0.87 -35.35 -6.58
CA SER A 109 0.79 -36.34 -7.67
C SER A 109 -0.63 -36.50 -8.23
N GLU A 110 -1.63 -36.53 -7.36
CA GLU A 110 -3.05 -36.60 -7.71
C GLU A 110 -3.75 -35.31 -7.28
N LEU A 111 -4.37 -34.64 -8.25
CA LEU A 111 -5.03 -33.36 -8.04
C LEU A 111 -6.53 -33.53 -8.25
N GLY A 112 -7.29 -33.48 -7.16
CA GLY A 112 -8.75 -33.57 -7.20
C GLY A 112 -9.41 -32.23 -7.57
N GLU A 113 -10.70 -32.26 -7.88
CA GLU A 113 -11.49 -31.06 -8.13
C GLU A 113 -11.45 -30.07 -6.94
N ASN A 114 -11.52 -30.59 -5.72
CA ASN A 114 -11.38 -29.79 -4.50
C ASN A 114 -10.00 -29.10 -4.39
N ASP A 115 -8.93 -29.78 -4.81
CA ASP A 115 -7.57 -29.21 -4.79
C ASP A 115 -7.45 -28.08 -5.82
N MET A 116 -8.15 -28.18 -6.95
CA MET A 116 -8.16 -27.15 -7.99
C MET A 116 -8.93 -25.91 -7.56
N GLU A 117 -10.06 -26.10 -6.88
CA GLU A 117 -10.81 -24.99 -6.29
C GLU A 117 -10.00 -24.30 -5.18
N GLU A 118 -9.31 -25.07 -4.35
CA GLU A 118 -8.42 -24.52 -3.32
C GLU A 118 -7.22 -23.78 -3.92
N LEU A 119 -6.61 -24.34 -4.98
CA LEU A 119 -5.55 -23.66 -5.74
C LEU A 119 -6.04 -22.31 -6.24
N ARG A 120 -7.23 -22.25 -6.84
CA ARG A 120 -7.82 -21.01 -7.33
C ARG A 120 -8.01 -19.99 -6.19
N LYS A 121 -8.53 -20.41 -5.04
CA LYS A 121 -8.69 -19.55 -3.86
C LYS A 121 -7.35 -19.00 -3.37
N LEU A 122 -6.32 -19.84 -3.33
CA LEU A 122 -4.97 -19.41 -2.94
C LEU A 122 -4.41 -18.37 -3.92
N LEU A 123 -4.55 -18.59 -5.23
CA LEU A 123 -4.08 -17.64 -6.26
C LEU A 123 -4.78 -16.27 -6.16
N VAL A 124 -6.10 -16.26 -5.96
CA VAL A 124 -6.87 -15.03 -5.75
C VAL A 124 -6.48 -14.34 -4.44
N SER A 125 -6.34 -15.12 -3.36
CA SER A 125 -5.98 -14.62 -2.04
C SER A 125 -4.58 -14.00 -2.00
N ALA A 126 -3.61 -14.59 -2.71
CA ALA A 126 -2.24 -14.07 -2.81
C ALA A 126 -2.18 -12.65 -3.39
N ALA A 127 -3.10 -12.33 -4.31
CA ALA A 127 -3.18 -11.02 -4.96
C ALA A 127 -4.07 -10.00 -4.20
N ARG A 128 -4.65 -10.36 -3.05
CA ARG A 128 -5.61 -9.51 -2.33
C ARG A 128 -5.04 -8.13 -1.96
N ASP A 129 -3.78 -8.10 -1.55
CA ASP A 129 -3.14 -6.86 -1.09
C ASP A 129 -2.67 -5.98 -2.27
N CYS A 130 -2.82 -6.46 -3.50
CA CYS A 130 -2.60 -5.69 -4.71
C CYS A 130 -3.42 -6.26 -5.86
N VAL A 131 -4.73 -5.98 -5.83
CA VAL A 131 -5.65 -6.50 -6.85
C VAL A 131 -5.30 -5.87 -8.20
N PRO A 132 -4.91 -6.67 -9.21
CA PRO A 132 -4.72 -6.16 -10.55
C PRO A 132 -6.06 -5.64 -11.08
N GLN A 133 -6.08 -4.38 -11.54
CA GLN A 133 -7.30 -3.74 -12.05
C GLN A 133 -7.88 -4.55 -13.22
N ASP A 134 -9.04 -5.17 -13.01
CA ASP A 134 -9.94 -5.51 -14.11
C ASP A 134 -10.40 -4.17 -14.73
N ARG A 135 -9.99 -3.89 -15.98
CA ARG A 135 -10.11 -2.61 -16.71
C ARG A 135 -11.55 -2.13 -17.02
N ASN A 136 -12.55 -2.68 -16.34
CA ASN A 136 -13.98 -2.50 -16.61
C ASN A 136 -14.84 -2.42 -15.33
N SER A 137 -14.23 -2.19 -14.17
CA SER A 137 -14.91 -2.30 -12.87
C SER A 137 -15.01 -0.95 -12.13
N PHE A 138 -16.09 -0.76 -11.37
CA PHE A 138 -16.31 0.35 -10.43
C PHE A 138 -15.10 0.64 -9.51
N VAL A 139 -14.22 -0.33 -9.30
CA VAL A 139 -12.94 -0.19 -8.58
C VAL A 139 -11.95 0.72 -9.30
N GLU A 140 -12.00 0.84 -10.64
CA GLU A 140 -11.21 1.81 -11.41
C GLU A 140 -11.68 3.25 -11.15
N PHE A 141 -12.99 3.47 -11.03
CA PHE A 141 -13.53 4.76 -10.59
C PHE A 141 -13.08 5.10 -9.17
N GLN A 142 -13.05 4.13 -8.25
CA GLN A 142 -12.55 4.35 -6.89
C GLN A 142 -11.04 4.63 -6.82
N ALA A 143 -10.24 3.91 -7.62
CA ALA A 143 -8.82 4.16 -7.75
C ALA A 143 -8.52 5.59 -8.25
N ASN A 144 -9.37 6.11 -9.16
CA ASN A 144 -9.30 7.49 -9.64
C ASN A 144 -9.80 8.54 -8.62
N THR A 145 -10.51 8.13 -7.56
CA THR A 145 -10.95 9.00 -6.45
C THR A 145 -9.96 9.10 -5.29
N GLY A 146 -8.73 8.59 -5.45
CA GLY A 146 -7.67 8.68 -4.44
C GLY A 146 -7.66 7.55 -3.41
N VAL A 147 -8.45 6.49 -3.62
CA VAL A 147 -8.38 5.25 -2.82
C VAL A 147 -7.32 4.34 -3.43
N GLU A 148 -6.17 4.20 -2.76
CA GLU A 148 -5.12 3.30 -3.23
C GLU A 148 -5.52 1.83 -3.04
N VAL A 149 -5.86 1.15 -4.13
CA VAL A 149 -6.37 -0.24 -4.11
C VAL A 149 -5.25 -1.27 -3.85
N CYS A 150 -3.99 -0.89 -4.03
CA CYS A 150 -2.84 -1.76 -3.86
C CYS A 150 -1.99 -1.32 -2.65
N THR A 151 -2.00 -2.15 -1.59
CA THR A 151 -1.21 -1.97 -0.38
C THR A 151 0.29 -1.90 -0.69
N PHE A 152 0.80 -2.65 -1.67
CA PHE A 152 2.22 -2.57 -2.06
C PHE A 152 2.62 -1.19 -2.56
N ARG A 153 1.70 -0.43 -3.17
CA ARG A 153 1.96 0.96 -3.58
C ARG A 153 2.07 1.90 -2.39
N LEU A 154 1.24 1.69 -1.36
CA LEU A 154 1.36 2.40 -0.08
C LEU A 154 2.69 2.09 0.61
N ILE A 155 3.16 0.84 0.53
CA ILE A 155 4.47 0.44 1.07
C ILE A 155 5.61 1.18 0.38
N VAL A 156 5.63 1.26 -0.97
CA VAL A 156 6.65 2.03 -1.71
C VAL A 156 6.62 3.50 -1.32
N LYS A 157 5.43 4.13 -1.30
CA LYS A 157 5.27 5.53 -0.90
C LYS A 157 5.76 5.78 0.51
N ASN A 158 5.50 4.85 1.44
CA ASN A 158 6.01 4.97 2.80
C ASN A 158 7.54 4.81 2.84
N ALA A 159 8.09 3.75 2.25
CA ALA A 159 9.52 3.45 2.30
C ALA A 159 10.37 4.56 1.66
N SER A 160 9.91 5.11 0.52
CA SER A 160 10.63 6.14 -0.22
C SER A 160 10.36 7.58 0.24
N SER A 161 9.47 7.81 1.21
CA SER A 161 9.06 9.17 1.64
C SER A 161 10.18 10.08 2.18
N LEU A 162 11.34 9.53 2.55
CA LEU A 162 12.51 10.32 2.98
C LEU A 162 13.52 10.58 1.85
N LEU A 163 13.32 9.96 0.69
CA LEU A 163 14.12 10.14 -0.52
C LEU A 163 13.61 11.33 -1.33
N ALA A 164 14.47 11.88 -2.19
CA ALA A 164 14.07 12.92 -3.11
C ALA A 164 13.14 12.36 -4.21
N ASP A 165 12.31 13.20 -4.82
CA ASP A 165 11.37 12.73 -5.86
C ASP A 165 12.04 12.16 -7.11
N ARG A 166 13.27 12.58 -7.40
CA ARG A 166 14.09 12.06 -8.52
C ARG A 166 15.17 11.10 -8.07
N ASP A 167 15.03 10.52 -6.87
CA ASP A 167 15.97 9.54 -6.37
C ASP A 167 15.88 8.24 -7.20
N PRO A 168 17.01 7.73 -7.74
CA PRO A 168 17.00 6.51 -8.55
C PRO A 168 16.44 5.30 -7.80
N ILE A 169 16.71 5.20 -6.49
CA ILE A 169 16.23 4.08 -5.66
C ILE A 169 14.71 4.09 -5.58
N LYS A 170 14.10 5.27 -5.42
CA LYS A 170 12.64 5.44 -5.44
C LYS A 170 12.05 4.98 -6.78
N SER A 171 12.62 5.45 -7.89
CA SER A 171 12.14 5.08 -9.23
C SER A 171 12.30 3.59 -9.54
N GLU A 172 13.38 2.97 -9.05
CA GLU A 172 13.62 1.54 -9.21
C GLU A 172 12.61 0.71 -8.41
N ALA A 173 12.33 1.09 -7.15
CA ALA A 173 11.31 0.44 -6.33
C ALA A 173 9.91 0.54 -6.95
N GLU A 174 9.57 1.68 -7.56
CA GLU A 174 8.34 1.85 -8.33
C GLU A 174 8.29 0.97 -9.58
N SER A 175 9.41 0.79 -10.28
CA SER A 175 9.50 -0.13 -11.42
C SER A 175 9.24 -1.57 -10.99
N LYS A 176 9.94 -2.04 -9.95
CA LYS A 176 9.78 -3.39 -9.39
C LYS A 176 8.34 -3.65 -8.93
N LEU A 177 7.67 -2.64 -8.35
CA LEU A 177 6.24 -2.72 -8.03
C LEU A 177 5.37 -2.92 -9.28
N ASN A 178 5.63 -2.17 -10.36
CA ASN A 178 4.86 -2.30 -11.58
C ASN A 178 5.05 -3.68 -12.23
N ASP A 179 6.27 -4.23 -12.19
CA ASP A 179 6.56 -5.59 -12.65
C ASP A 179 5.78 -6.62 -11.82
N LEU A 180 5.79 -6.49 -10.49
CA LEU A 180 5.00 -7.33 -9.58
C LEU A 180 3.49 -7.28 -9.88
N ILE A 181 2.94 -6.08 -10.10
CA ILE A 181 1.52 -5.91 -10.46
C ILE A 181 1.20 -6.65 -11.76
N ARG A 182 2.07 -6.57 -12.78
CA ARG A 182 1.88 -7.30 -14.04
C ARG A 182 1.93 -8.81 -13.83
N SER A 183 2.84 -9.31 -13.00
CA SER A 183 2.93 -10.72 -12.65
C SER A 183 1.65 -11.21 -11.96
N PHE A 184 1.14 -10.48 -10.96
CA PHE A 184 -0.15 -10.81 -10.33
C PHE A 184 -1.33 -10.73 -11.30
N SER A 185 -1.35 -9.75 -12.21
CA SER A 185 -2.38 -9.64 -13.26
C SER A 185 -2.43 -10.88 -14.14
N SER A 186 -1.27 -11.32 -14.61
CA SER A 186 -1.11 -12.52 -15.43
C SER A 186 -1.57 -13.77 -14.67
N LEU A 187 -1.09 -13.93 -13.43
CA LEU A 187 -1.41 -15.07 -12.58
C LEU A 187 -2.91 -15.16 -12.26
N ASN A 188 -3.54 -14.04 -11.91
CA ASN A 188 -4.98 -13.98 -11.61
C ASN A 188 -5.84 -14.21 -12.86
N GLY A 189 -5.36 -13.77 -14.04
CA GLY A 189 -5.99 -14.10 -15.32
C GLY A 189 -6.06 -15.61 -15.55
N MET A 190 -4.97 -16.33 -15.28
CA MET A 190 -4.93 -17.79 -15.35
C MET A 190 -5.81 -18.46 -14.28
N ALA A 191 -5.83 -17.91 -13.06
CA ALA A 191 -6.68 -18.43 -11.98
C ALA A 191 -8.17 -18.33 -12.31
N ARG A 192 -8.58 -17.37 -13.16
CA ARG A 192 -9.96 -17.15 -13.59
C ARG A 192 -10.43 -18.12 -14.68
N GLU A 193 -9.53 -18.79 -15.40
CA GLU A 193 -9.86 -19.82 -16.40
C GLU A 193 -10.66 -20.98 -15.78
N ASN A 194 -11.40 -21.75 -16.59
CA ASN A 194 -12.22 -22.86 -16.11
C ASN A 194 -11.36 -24.03 -15.58
N GLY A 195 -11.93 -24.88 -14.73
CA GLY A 195 -11.17 -25.92 -14.00
C GLY A 195 -10.45 -26.94 -14.91
N THR A 196 -11.03 -27.27 -16.06
CA THR A 196 -10.42 -28.21 -17.04
C THR A 196 -9.21 -27.60 -17.74
N GLN A 197 -9.27 -26.32 -18.11
CA GLN A 197 -8.13 -25.60 -18.68
C GLN A 197 -7.03 -25.35 -17.64
N LEU A 198 -7.40 -25.11 -16.38
CA LEU A 198 -6.46 -24.95 -15.27
C LEU A 198 -5.63 -26.22 -15.04
N ALA A 199 -6.25 -27.41 -15.11
CA ALA A 199 -5.56 -28.69 -14.99
C ALA A 199 -4.58 -28.94 -16.16
N SER A 200 -5.01 -28.63 -17.40
CA SER A 200 -4.16 -28.72 -18.59
C SER A 200 -2.99 -27.73 -18.55
N ASN A 201 -3.18 -26.58 -17.91
CA ASN A 201 -2.18 -25.51 -17.80
C ASN A 201 -1.34 -25.60 -16.51
N ARG A 202 -1.37 -26.71 -15.79
CA ARG A 202 -0.66 -26.93 -14.51
C ARG A 202 0.80 -26.47 -14.55
N LYS A 203 1.55 -26.86 -15.58
CA LYS A 203 2.96 -26.46 -15.73
C LYS A 203 3.12 -24.93 -15.86
N LYS A 204 2.29 -24.32 -16.72
CA LYS A 204 2.28 -22.88 -16.98
C LYS A 204 1.93 -22.08 -15.73
N ILE A 205 0.95 -22.55 -14.94
CA ILE A 205 0.59 -21.94 -13.65
C ILE A 205 1.78 -22.03 -12.69
N GLY A 206 2.46 -23.18 -12.63
CA GLY A 206 3.63 -23.36 -11.77
C GLY A 206 4.78 -22.42 -12.13
N GLU A 207 5.03 -22.21 -13.42
CA GLU A 207 5.99 -21.22 -13.92
C GLU A 207 5.56 -19.79 -13.53
N ALA A 208 4.30 -19.43 -13.76
CA ALA A 208 3.78 -18.11 -13.39
C ALA A 208 3.81 -17.83 -11.88
N ILE A 209 3.56 -18.84 -11.04
CA ILE A 209 3.73 -18.71 -9.58
C ILE A 209 5.19 -18.41 -9.25
N LYS A 210 6.15 -19.13 -9.84
CA LYS A 210 7.58 -18.88 -9.63
C LYS A 210 7.99 -17.47 -10.05
N ASP A 211 7.54 -17.04 -11.23
CA ASP A 211 7.82 -15.70 -11.76
C ASP A 211 7.25 -14.61 -10.84
N THR A 212 6.04 -14.83 -10.32
CA THR A 212 5.41 -13.91 -9.36
C THR A 212 6.15 -13.88 -8.03
N VAL A 213 6.60 -15.03 -7.51
CA VAL A 213 7.45 -15.10 -6.31
C VAL A 213 8.78 -14.40 -6.53
N SER A 214 9.41 -14.54 -7.71
CA SER A 214 10.63 -13.81 -8.05
C SER A 214 10.37 -12.31 -8.04
N SER A 215 9.28 -11.86 -8.68
CA SER A 215 8.88 -10.45 -8.69
C SER A 215 8.61 -9.90 -7.27
N LEU A 216 8.06 -10.72 -6.36
CA LEU A 216 7.88 -10.35 -4.95
C LEU A 216 9.23 -10.17 -4.23
N ASN A 217 10.22 -11.01 -4.54
CA ASN A 217 11.55 -10.91 -3.96
C ASN A 217 12.26 -9.64 -4.44
N ASP A 218 12.16 -9.34 -5.73
CA ASP A 218 12.73 -8.11 -6.30
C ASP A 218 12.05 -6.89 -5.69
N PHE A 219 10.72 -6.89 -5.61
CA PHE A 219 9.94 -5.84 -4.94
C PHE A 219 10.37 -5.65 -3.47
N GLU A 220 10.46 -6.72 -2.69
CA GLU A 220 10.94 -6.68 -1.31
C GLU A 220 12.32 -6.03 -1.24
N GLN A 221 13.24 -6.39 -2.14
CA GLN A 221 14.57 -5.80 -2.19
C GLN A 221 14.51 -4.30 -2.49
N GLY A 222 13.69 -3.85 -3.44
CA GLY A 222 13.49 -2.42 -3.71
C GLY A 222 12.98 -1.63 -2.49
N ILE A 223 12.12 -2.25 -1.67
CA ILE A 223 11.69 -1.65 -0.40
C ILE A 223 12.84 -1.59 0.61
N LYS A 224 13.62 -2.66 0.72
CA LYS A 224 14.80 -2.70 1.60
C LYS A 224 15.85 -1.66 1.19
N ASP A 225 16.07 -1.47 -0.10
CA ASP A 225 16.99 -0.46 -0.63
C ASP A 225 16.53 0.96 -0.25
N CYS A 226 15.23 1.24 -0.36
CA CYS A 226 14.64 2.51 0.11
C CYS A 226 14.85 2.74 1.61
N LEU A 227 14.76 1.67 2.41
CA LEU A 227 14.91 1.71 3.87
C LEU A 227 16.38 1.62 4.33
N GLN A 228 17.29 1.18 3.46
CA GLN A 228 18.69 0.87 3.76
C GLN A 228 18.82 -0.20 4.86
N VAL A 229 18.13 -1.33 4.67
CA VAL A 229 18.12 -2.51 5.58
C VAL A 229 18.44 -3.81 4.86
#